data_AF-A0AAV4C8F3-F1
#
_entry.id   AF-A0AAV4C8F3-F1
#
_cell.length_a   1.000
_cell.length_b   1.000
_cell.length_c   1.000
_cell.angle_alpha   90.00
_cell.angle_beta   90.00
_cell.angle_gamma   90.00
#
_symmetry.space_group_name_H-M   'P 1'
#
loop_
_entity.id
_entity.type
_entity.pdbx_description
1 polymer ?
#
loop_
_entity_poly.entity_id
_entity_poly.type
_entity_poly.pdbx_seq_one_letter_code
_entity_poly.pdbx_strand_id
1 'polypeptide(L)'
;MVSPAFVKELREVKTTDLGIQFGASVTLTDMEKHLRLAVQTMPVQNKFEALKDAEEVEQQWENFKSAIMEAATEVIPKVKRKAKQKWMTEEILNLMEERRCAKGNKEKYEQIHKKVQEKCNMSKENWINEKCKEIEQQRKHAPQCTETLRKSQEREHSYQLGV
;
A
#
# COMPACT_ATOMS: atom_id res chain seq x y z
N MET A 1 38.39 79.53 -7.59
CA MET A 1 37.92 78.13 -7.50
C MET A 1 38.66 77.45 -6.39
N VAL A 2 37.97 76.83 -5.44
CA VAL A 2 38.60 76.00 -4.40
C VAL A 2 38.54 74.56 -4.86
N SER A 3 39.68 73.87 -4.90
CA SER A 3 39.73 72.44 -5.19
C SER A 3 39.77 71.66 -3.87
N PRO A 4 38.70 70.95 -3.50
CA PRO A 4 38.63 70.20 -2.24
C PRO A 4 39.39 68.86 -2.29
N ALA A 5 40.18 68.61 -3.35
CA ALA A 5 40.82 67.32 -3.60
C ALA A 5 41.72 66.83 -2.44
N PHE A 6 42.25 67.72 -1.59
CA PHE A 6 43.18 67.35 -0.51
C PHE A 6 42.51 67.14 0.85
N VAL A 7 41.19 67.32 0.95
CA VAL A 7 40.44 67.11 2.20
C VAL A 7 40.27 65.61 2.44
N LYS A 8 40.83 65.11 3.54
CA LYS A 8 40.90 63.67 3.84
C LYS A 8 39.51 63.07 4.06
N GLU A 9 38.67 63.80 4.77
CA GLU A 9 37.30 63.44 5.13
C GLU A 9 36.44 63.20 3.88
N LEU A 10 36.72 63.91 2.78
CA LEU A 10 35.99 63.75 1.52
C LEU A 10 36.47 62.56 0.69
N ARG A 11 37.60 61.91 1.03
CA ARG A 11 38.09 60.68 0.37
C ARG A 11 37.87 59.41 1.21
N GLU A 12 37.36 59.55 2.42
CA GLU A 12 37.17 58.43 3.33
C GLU A 12 36.00 57.54 2.88
N VAL A 13 36.13 56.23 3.08
CA VAL A 13 35.06 55.25 2.88
C VAL A 13 34.82 54.54 4.21
N LYS A 14 33.58 54.56 4.69
CA LYS A 14 33.18 53.94 5.97
C LYS A 14 32.16 52.86 5.72
N THR A 15 32.39 51.67 6.28
CA THR A 15 31.37 50.61 6.33
C THR A 15 30.65 50.70 7.66
N THR A 16 29.34 50.86 7.62
CA THR A 16 28.45 50.92 8.79
C THR A 16 27.42 49.79 8.69
N ASP A 17 26.72 49.50 9.79
CA ASP A 17 25.70 48.44 9.84
C ASP A 17 24.54 48.67 8.84
N LEU A 18 24.32 49.92 8.42
CA LEU A 18 23.28 50.31 7.46
C LEU A 18 23.77 50.34 6.00
N GLY A 19 25.08 50.23 5.76
CA GLY A 19 25.66 50.30 4.42
C GLY A 19 27.02 50.98 4.35
N ILE A 20 27.45 51.30 3.14
CA ILE A 20 28.76 51.89 2.84
C ILE A 20 28.60 53.37 2.54
N GLN A 21 29.31 54.22 3.28
CA GLN A 21 29.37 55.66 3.08
C GLN A 21 30.64 56.04 2.32
N PHE A 22 30.49 56.81 1.25
CA PHE A 22 31.58 57.34 0.44
C PHE A 22 31.71 58.84 0.64
N GLY A 23 32.91 59.33 0.87
CA GLY A 23 33.20 60.76 0.82
C GLY A 23 32.98 61.34 -0.58
N ALA A 24 32.59 62.61 -0.66
CA ALA A 24 32.20 63.25 -1.92
C ALA A 24 33.33 63.42 -2.97
N SER A 25 34.59 63.21 -2.58
CA SER A 25 35.78 63.27 -3.43
C SER A 25 36.40 61.90 -3.73
N VAL A 26 35.67 60.81 -3.43
CA VAL A 26 36.08 59.45 -3.83
C VAL A 26 35.92 59.28 -5.34
N THR A 27 36.88 58.60 -5.97
CA THR A 27 36.82 58.32 -7.41
C THR A 27 35.85 57.18 -7.72
N LEU A 28 35.25 57.19 -8.91
CA LEU A 28 34.35 56.11 -9.35
C LEU A 28 35.04 54.74 -9.35
N THR A 29 36.34 54.70 -9.66
CA THR A 29 37.16 53.48 -9.61
C THR A 29 37.32 52.94 -8.20
N ASP A 30 37.50 53.83 -7.21
CA ASP A 30 37.60 53.43 -5.81
C ASP A 30 36.23 52.97 -5.26
N MET A 31 35.15 53.63 -5.68
CA MET A 31 33.79 53.19 -5.36
C MET A 31 33.52 51.79 -5.92
N GLU A 32 33.82 51.55 -7.20
CA GLU A 32 33.65 50.26 -7.85
C GLU A 32 34.42 49.15 -7.12
N LYS A 33 35.67 49.43 -6.73
CA LYS A 33 36.50 48.49 -5.98
C LYS A 33 35.87 48.10 -4.63
N HIS A 34 35.36 49.08 -3.88
CA HIS A 34 34.73 48.83 -2.58
C HIS A 34 33.40 48.08 -2.72
N LEU A 35 32.58 48.45 -3.69
CA LEU A 35 31.30 47.77 -3.94
C LEU A 35 31.51 46.32 -4.38
N ARG A 36 32.50 46.04 -5.24
CA ARG A 36 32.86 44.66 -5.61
C ARG A 36 33.28 43.82 -4.41
N LEU A 37 34.11 44.38 -3.52
CA LEU A 37 34.54 43.69 -2.31
C LEU A 37 33.35 43.41 -1.37
N ALA A 38 32.43 44.36 -1.24
CA ALA A 38 31.22 44.19 -0.43
C ALA A 38 30.32 43.07 -0.96
N VAL A 39 30.11 43.01 -2.28
CA VAL A 39 29.30 41.95 -2.91
C VAL A 39 29.97 40.58 -2.75
N GLN A 40 31.29 40.49 -2.85
CA GLN A 40 32.03 39.23 -2.69
C GLN A 40 32.04 38.68 -1.25
N THR A 41 31.97 39.56 -0.26
CA THR A 41 32.02 39.17 1.16
C THR A 41 30.65 38.83 1.73
N MET A 42 29.56 39.11 1.01
CA MET A 42 28.22 38.72 1.43
C MET A 42 28.00 37.22 1.23
N PRO A 43 27.50 36.49 2.25
CA PRO A 43 27.10 35.12 2.09
C PRO A 43 25.89 35.07 1.15
N VAL A 44 26.10 34.61 -0.08
CA VAL A 44 25.00 34.33 -1.01
C VAL A 44 24.35 33.04 -0.55
N GLN A 45 23.28 33.13 0.25
CA GLN A 45 22.42 31.98 0.49
C GLN A 45 21.72 31.61 -0.82
N ASN A 46 21.94 30.38 -1.24
CA ASN A 46 21.48 29.90 -2.53
C ASN A 46 19.98 29.63 -2.43
N LYS A 47 19.17 30.23 -3.31
CA LYS A 47 17.70 30.03 -3.39
C LYS A 47 17.27 28.56 -3.53
N PHE A 48 18.21 27.66 -3.83
CA PHE A 48 18.01 26.22 -3.95
C PHE A 48 18.18 25.45 -2.63
N GLU A 49 18.55 26.09 -1.51
CA GLU A 49 18.62 25.42 -0.20
C GLU A 49 17.26 24.86 0.22
N ALA A 50 16.18 25.59 -0.02
CA ALA A 50 14.81 25.13 0.25
C ALA A 50 14.38 23.87 -0.53
N LEU A 51 15.08 23.51 -1.62
CA LEU A 51 14.81 22.26 -2.34
C LEU A 51 15.41 21.04 -1.62
N LYS A 52 16.51 21.21 -0.87
CA LYS A 52 17.10 20.12 -0.08
C LYS A 52 16.15 19.71 1.05
N ASP A 53 15.51 20.68 1.69
CA ASP A 53 14.55 20.44 2.76
C ASP A 53 13.31 19.67 2.26
N ALA A 54 12.87 19.92 1.01
CA ALA A 54 11.75 19.20 0.42
C ALA A 54 12.06 17.72 0.14
N GLU A 55 13.27 17.43 -0.32
CA GLU A 55 13.76 16.07 -0.58
C GLU A 55 13.92 15.28 0.74
N GLU A 56 14.32 15.97 1.81
CA GLU A 56 14.37 15.41 3.17
C GLU A 56 12.98 15.02 3.70
N VAL A 57 11.96 15.87 3.52
CA VAL A 57 10.60 15.61 4.00
C VAL A 57 9.98 14.38 3.32
N GLU A 58 10.14 14.23 2.00
CA GLU A 58 9.61 13.07 1.28
C GLU A 58 10.30 11.77 1.74
N GLN A 59 11.61 11.84 1.99
CA GLN A 59 12.36 10.70 2.52
C GLN A 59 11.93 10.36 3.95
N GLN A 60 11.70 11.36 4.80
CA GLN A 60 11.16 11.17 6.15
C GLN A 60 9.77 10.51 6.11
N TRP A 61 8.93 10.93 5.16
CA TRP A 61 7.60 10.35 4.98
C TRP A 61 7.65 8.87 4.57
N GLU A 62 8.47 8.50 3.60
CA GLU A 62 8.64 7.10 3.19
C GLU A 62 9.28 6.24 4.30
N ASN A 63 10.20 6.81 5.09
CA ASN A 63 10.76 6.13 6.26
C ASN A 63 9.69 5.88 7.33
N PHE A 64 8.85 6.88 7.62
CA PHE A 64 7.75 6.74 8.58
C PHE A 64 6.73 5.70 8.13
N LYS A 65 6.32 5.77 6.85
CA LYS A 65 5.38 4.83 6.25
C LYS A 65 5.91 3.41 6.25
N SER A 66 7.19 3.22 5.91
CA SER A 66 7.81 1.89 5.92
C SER A 66 7.90 1.32 7.34
N ALA A 67 8.31 2.11 8.33
CA ALA A 67 8.37 1.70 9.73
C ALA A 67 7.00 1.27 10.29
N ILE A 68 5.93 2.04 9.98
CA ILE A 68 4.57 1.66 10.38
C ILE A 68 4.14 0.36 9.71
N MET A 69 4.38 0.22 8.41
CA MET A 69 3.99 -0.98 7.67
C MET A 69 4.74 -2.21 8.15
N GLU A 70 6.03 -2.09 8.45
CA GLU A 70 6.87 -3.16 8.99
C GLU A 70 6.36 -3.60 10.37
N ALA A 71 6.20 -2.65 11.30
CA ALA A 71 5.64 -2.93 12.62
C ALA A 71 4.23 -3.55 12.55
N ALA A 72 3.39 -3.05 11.63
CA ALA A 72 2.07 -3.62 11.40
C ALA A 72 2.14 -5.06 10.88
N THR A 73 3.08 -5.38 9.97
CA THR A 73 3.24 -6.75 9.46
C THR A 73 3.82 -7.71 10.49
N GLU A 74 4.66 -7.24 11.41
CA GLU A 74 5.23 -8.03 12.50
C GLU A 74 4.18 -8.34 13.57
N VAL A 75 3.44 -7.32 14.02
CA VAL A 75 2.50 -7.44 15.13
C VAL A 75 1.15 -8.01 14.68
N ILE A 76 0.68 -7.66 13.49
CA ILE A 76 -0.66 -8.04 13.00
C ILE A 76 -0.54 -9.20 12.01
N PRO A 77 -0.89 -10.44 12.42
CA PRO A 77 -0.83 -11.58 11.52
C PRO A 77 -1.82 -11.40 10.37
N LYS A 78 -1.38 -11.70 9.15
CA LYS A 78 -2.28 -11.77 7.98
C LYS A 78 -3.23 -12.97 8.15
N VAL A 79 -4.46 -12.70 8.61
CA VAL A 79 -5.49 -13.72 8.79
C VAL A 79 -5.98 -14.20 7.42
N LYS A 80 -5.54 -15.39 7.00
CA LYS A 80 -6.12 -16.09 5.84
C LYS A 80 -7.57 -16.43 6.16
N ARG A 81 -8.50 -15.96 5.33
CA ARG A 81 -9.92 -16.29 5.49
C ARG A 81 -10.14 -17.76 5.14
N LYS A 82 -10.78 -18.48 6.06
CA LYS A 82 -11.19 -19.87 5.82
C LYS A 82 -12.55 -19.90 5.11
N ALA A 83 -12.78 -20.97 4.34
CA ALA A 83 -14.08 -21.24 3.74
C ALA A 83 -15.13 -21.36 4.86
N LYS A 84 -16.19 -20.55 4.79
CA LYS A 84 -17.32 -20.64 5.73
C LYS A 84 -18.26 -21.79 5.39
N GLN A 85 -18.34 -22.13 4.12
CA GLN A 85 -19.27 -23.12 3.58
C GLN A 85 -18.48 -24.30 3.01
N LYS A 86 -19.03 -25.51 3.14
CA LYS A 86 -18.36 -26.74 2.69
C LYS A 86 -18.15 -26.80 1.16
N TRP A 87 -18.98 -26.08 0.41
CA TRP A 87 -18.91 -26.00 -1.05
C TRP A 87 -17.99 -24.88 -1.55
N MET A 88 -17.45 -24.02 -0.67
CA MET A 88 -16.54 -22.97 -1.09
C MET A 88 -15.14 -23.53 -1.32
N THR A 89 -14.61 -23.31 -2.52
CA THR A 89 -13.25 -23.67 -2.91
C THR A 89 -12.25 -22.55 -2.59
N GLU A 90 -10.96 -22.90 -2.54
CA GLU A 90 -9.87 -21.93 -2.34
C GLU A 90 -9.80 -20.90 -3.49
N GLU A 91 -10.14 -21.31 -4.72
CA GLU A 91 -10.25 -20.42 -5.87
C GLU A 91 -11.25 -19.28 -5.62
N ILE A 92 -12.43 -19.59 -5.06
CA ILE A 92 -13.45 -18.58 -4.73
C ILE A 92 -12.91 -17.61 -3.67
N LEU A 93 -12.18 -18.12 -2.67
CA LEU A 93 -11.60 -17.28 -1.61
C LEU A 93 -10.56 -16.31 -2.17
N ASN A 94 -9.72 -16.77 -3.09
CA ASN A 94 -8.73 -15.93 -3.76
C ASN A 94 -9.41 -14.84 -4.60
N LEU A 95 -10.43 -15.18 -5.39
CA LEU A 95 -11.21 -14.20 -6.16
C LEU A 95 -11.92 -13.17 -5.27
N MET A 96 -12.40 -13.58 -4.08
CA MET A 96 -12.98 -12.66 -3.10
C MET A 96 -11.95 -11.69 -2.50
N GLU A 97 -10.69 -12.10 -2.38
CA GLU A 97 -9.60 -11.24 -1.94
C GLU A 97 -9.18 -10.26 -3.05
N GLU A 98 -9.03 -10.74 -4.28
CA GLU A 98 -8.77 -9.89 -5.44
C GLU A 98 -9.83 -8.82 -5.64
N ARG A 99 -11.12 -9.17 -5.45
CA ARG A 99 -12.23 -8.21 -5.47
C ARG A 99 -12.07 -7.12 -4.41
N ARG A 100 -11.55 -7.46 -3.22
CA ARG A 100 -11.33 -6.48 -2.14
C ARG A 100 -10.23 -5.49 -2.51
N CYS A 101 -9.15 -5.97 -3.11
CA CYS A 101 -8.06 -5.14 -3.62
C CYS A 101 -8.51 -4.26 -4.80
N ALA A 102 -9.48 -4.71 -5.60
CA ALA A 102 -9.95 -3.99 -6.78
C ALA A 102 -10.92 -2.82 -6.51
N LYS A 103 -11.22 -2.46 -5.26
CA LYS A 103 -12.19 -1.38 -4.94
C LYS A 103 -11.90 -0.03 -5.61
N GLY A 104 -10.62 0.28 -5.91
CA GLY A 104 -10.22 1.51 -6.59
C GLY A 104 -10.47 1.52 -8.10
N ASN A 105 -10.75 0.37 -8.72
CA ASN A 105 -11.00 0.25 -10.16
C ASN A 105 -12.35 -0.42 -10.40
N LYS A 106 -13.34 0.38 -10.83
CA LYS A 106 -14.73 -0.07 -11.01
C LYS A 106 -14.86 -1.21 -12.02
N GLU A 107 -14.21 -1.09 -13.18
CA GLU A 107 -14.30 -2.10 -14.23
C GLU A 107 -13.71 -3.44 -13.78
N LYS A 108 -12.51 -3.41 -13.20
CA LYS A 108 -11.86 -4.61 -12.67
C LYS A 108 -12.69 -5.24 -11.55
N TYR A 109 -13.28 -4.42 -10.68
CA TYR A 109 -14.16 -4.89 -9.61
C TYR A 109 -15.40 -5.60 -10.16
N GLU A 110 -16.06 -5.04 -11.17
CA GLU A 110 -17.25 -5.64 -11.80
C GLU A 110 -16.92 -6.96 -12.49
N GLN A 111 -15.80 -7.02 -13.21
CA GLN A 111 -15.33 -8.25 -13.85
C GLN A 111 -15.07 -9.37 -12.82
N ILE A 112 -14.34 -9.06 -11.74
CA ILE A 112 -14.06 -10.04 -10.68
C ILE A 112 -15.36 -10.42 -9.95
N HIS A 113 -16.27 -9.47 -9.74
CA HIS A 113 -17.54 -9.74 -9.07
C HIS A 113 -18.38 -10.77 -9.84
N LYS A 114 -18.49 -10.64 -11.16
CA LYS A 114 -19.17 -11.61 -12.02
C LYS A 114 -18.53 -13.00 -11.92
N LYS A 115 -17.20 -13.07 -12.00
CA LYS A 115 -16.45 -14.34 -11.84
C LYS A 115 -16.69 -15.00 -10.49
N VAL A 116 -16.70 -14.22 -9.41
CA VAL A 116 -17.01 -14.72 -8.05
C VAL A 116 -18.42 -15.32 -8.02
N GLN A 117 -19.42 -14.63 -8.56
CA GLN A 117 -20.80 -15.14 -8.60
C GLN A 117 -20.91 -16.45 -9.38
N GLU A 118 -20.34 -16.49 -10.58
CA GLU A 118 -20.33 -17.68 -11.43
C GLU A 118 -19.69 -18.89 -10.73
N LYS A 119 -18.48 -18.72 -10.18
CA LYS A 119 -17.77 -19.78 -9.45
C LYS A 119 -18.51 -20.23 -8.20
N CYS A 120 -19.15 -19.31 -7.48
CA CYS A 120 -19.98 -19.65 -6.32
C CYS A 120 -21.19 -20.50 -6.73
N ASN A 121 -21.90 -20.10 -7.79
CA ASN A 121 -23.08 -20.82 -8.28
C ASN A 121 -22.70 -22.23 -8.72
N MET A 122 -21.65 -22.35 -9.55
CA MET A 122 -21.17 -23.64 -10.04
C MET A 122 -20.69 -24.56 -8.91
N SER A 123 -19.90 -24.04 -7.96
CA SER A 123 -19.41 -24.87 -6.85
C SER A 123 -20.54 -25.31 -5.91
N LYS A 124 -21.52 -24.43 -5.67
CA LYS A 124 -22.70 -24.75 -4.87
C LYS A 124 -23.56 -25.81 -5.56
N GLU A 125 -23.80 -25.68 -6.85
CA GLU A 125 -24.58 -26.64 -7.65
C GLU A 125 -23.90 -28.00 -7.70
N ASN A 126 -22.58 -28.04 -7.96
CA ASN A 126 -21.81 -29.28 -7.95
C ASN A 126 -21.90 -29.98 -6.60
N TRP A 127 -21.74 -29.24 -5.51
CA TRP A 127 -21.85 -29.80 -4.16
C TRP A 127 -23.25 -30.36 -3.87
N ILE A 128 -24.32 -29.66 -4.25
CA ILE A 128 -25.69 -30.15 -4.10
C ILE A 128 -25.88 -31.43 -4.92
N ASN A 129 -25.43 -31.45 -6.17
CA ASN A 129 -25.55 -32.60 -7.06
C ASN A 129 -24.77 -33.83 -6.54
N GLU A 130 -23.57 -33.63 -6.00
CA GLU A 130 -22.81 -34.69 -5.33
C GLU A 130 -23.56 -35.25 -4.13
N LYS A 131 -24.14 -34.38 -3.28
CA LYS A 131 -24.94 -34.83 -2.14
C LYS A 131 -26.21 -35.57 -2.54
N CYS A 132 -26.88 -35.14 -3.60
CA CYS A 132 -28.01 -35.88 -4.16
C CYS A 132 -27.59 -37.27 -4.66
N LYS A 133 -26.46 -37.37 -5.39
CA LYS A 133 -25.92 -38.65 -5.85
C LYS A 133 -25.56 -39.59 -4.70
N GLU A 134 -24.93 -39.08 -3.65
CA GLU A 134 -24.63 -39.86 -2.43
C GLU A 134 -25.91 -40.44 -1.81
N ILE A 135 -26.96 -39.63 -1.67
CA ILE A 135 -28.25 -40.06 -1.11
C ILE A 135 -28.92 -41.10 -2.01
N GLU A 136 -28.91 -40.90 -3.33
CA GLU A 136 -29.48 -41.86 -4.28
C GLU A 136 -28.75 -43.21 -4.26
N GLN A 137 -27.43 -43.21 -4.15
CA GLN A 137 -26.64 -44.43 -4.02
C GLN A 137 -26.97 -45.16 -2.72
N GLN A 138 -27.02 -44.44 -1.59
CA GLN A 138 -27.43 -45.01 -0.30
C GLN A 138 -28.83 -45.63 -0.39
N ARG A 139 -29.78 -44.96 -1.05
CA ARG A 139 -31.13 -45.49 -1.28
C ARG A 139 -31.15 -46.72 -2.18
N LYS A 140 -30.32 -46.78 -3.24
CA LYS A 140 -30.21 -47.96 -4.12
C LYS A 140 -29.63 -49.18 -3.40
N HIS A 141 -28.70 -48.97 -2.47
CA HIS A 141 -28.07 -50.05 -1.70
C HIS A 141 -28.85 -50.45 -0.43
N ALA A 142 -29.74 -49.59 0.07
CA ALA A 142 -30.61 -49.89 1.20
C ALA A 142 -31.44 -51.19 1.06
N PRO A 143 -32.13 -51.46 -0.07
CA PRO A 143 -32.89 -52.71 -0.23
C PRO A 143 -31.99 -53.96 -0.23
N GLN A 144 -30.75 -53.85 -0.69
CA GLN A 144 -29.81 -54.98 -0.68
C GLN A 144 -29.33 -55.32 0.73
N CYS A 145 -29.12 -54.32 1.58
CA CYS A 145 -28.80 -54.53 3.00
C CYS A 145 -29.96 -55.21 3.75
N THR A 146 -31.20 -54.76 3.54
CA THR A 146 -32.39 -55.35 4.17
C THR A 146 -32.69 -56.76 3.66
N GLU A 147 -32.52 -57.02 2.35
CA GLU A 147 -32.70 -58.36 1.76
C GLU A 147 -31.67 -59.36 2.32
N THR A 148 -30.41 -58.92 2.47
CA THR A 148 -29.33 -59.78 3.00
C THR A 148 -29.52 -60.07 4.50
N LEU A 149 -30.00 -59.08 5.28
CA LEU A 149 -30.38 -59.27 6.68
C LEU A 149 -31.59 -60.20 6.82
N ARG A 150 -32.64 -59.99 6.00
CA ARG A 150 -33.83 -60.85 5.95
C ARG A 150 -33.47 -62.30 5.64
N LYS A 151 -32.65 -62.54 4.60
CA LYS A 151 -32.15 -63.88 4.24
C LYS A 151 -31.23 -64.49 5.31
N SER A 152 -30.54 -63.69 6.12
CA SER A 152 -29.70 -64.19 7.20
C SER A 152 -30.54 -64.59 8.41
N GLN A 153 -31.58 -63.82 8.74
CA GLN A 153 -32.59 -64.18 9.74
C GLN A 153 -33.40 -65.43 9.34
N GLU A 154 -33.78 -65.55 8.07
CA GLU A 154 -34.47 -66.74 7.54
C GLU A 154 -33.60 -68.00 7.63
N ARG A 155 -32.29 -67.87 7.34
CA ARG A 155 -31.32 -68.96 7.50
C ARG A 155 -31.15 -69.35 8.97
N GLU A 156 -30.97 -68.38 9.87
CA GLU A 156 -30.87 -68.64 11.31
C GLU A 156 -32.13 -69.32 11.87
N HIS A 157 -33.31 -68.88 11.45
CA HIS A 157 -34.58 -69.50 11.82
C HIS A 157 -34.74 -70.93 11.27
N SER A 158 -34.26 -71.20 10.04
CA SER A 158 -34.20 -72.55 9.47
C SER A 158 -33.29 -73.47 10.28
N TYR A 159 -32.11 -72.99 10.69
CA TYR A 159 -31.18 -73.77 11.51
C TYR A 159 -31.73 -74.05 12.92
N GLN A 160 -32.56 -73.17 13.47
CA GLN A 160 -33.22 -73.37 14.76
C GLN A 160 -34.43 -74.32 14.70
N LEU A 161 -35.09 -74.45 13.55
CA LEU A 161 -36.25 -75.33 13.36
C LEU A 161 -35.90 -76.76 12.87
N GLY A 162 -34.62 -77.06 12.62
CA GLY A 162 -34.16 -78.43 12.39
C GLY A 162 -34.70 -79.09 11.12
N VAL A 163 -34.78 -78.35 10.00
CA VAL A 163 -34.92 -78.90 8.64
C VAL A 163 -33.61 -78.72 7.89
#